data_AF-A0A7V9AJH2-F1
#
_entry.id   AF-A0A7V9AJH2-F1
#
_cell.length_a   1.000
_cell.length_b   1.000
_cell.length_c   1.000
_cell.angle_alpha   90.00
_cell.angle_beta   90.00
_cell.angle_gamma   90.00
#
_symmetry.space_group_name_H-M   'P 1'
#
loop_
_entity.id
_entity.type
_entity.pdbx_description
1 polymer ?
#
loop_
_entity_poly.entity_id
_entity_poly.type
_entity_poly.pdbx_seq_one_letter_code
_entity_poly.pdbx_strand_id
1 'polypeptide(L)'
;MSQLSLHARAKEYLMSSVAMPRRRHPARSRIARGATAFLMITAAAACDTEVTNPGPFEDRFLDDPQAHAAVVNGAVRSLGQGVNNVAYTTASVTRELFPAGSTSSFGITPRQQQGLLAFDDEHQNPPWTGAQRARFVAESGFERFTAERQGAGQSIDNYLIGGRAALWAAHANRLLG
;
A
#
# COMPACT_ATOMS: atom_id res chain seq x y z
N MET A 1 -70.20 -49.69 3.76
CA MET A 1 -71.18 -48.58 3.83
C MET A 1 -70.45 -47.32 3.42
N SER A 2 -70.85 -46.49 2.47
CA SER A 2 -71.94 -46.43 1.52
C SER A 2 -71.64 -45.20 0.65
N GLN A 3 -71.89 -45.29 -0.66
CA GLN A 3 -72.22 -44.18 -1.57
C GLN A 3 -71.09 -43.19 -1.94
N LEU A 4 -70.57 -43.23 -3.16
CA LEU A 4 -71.15 -42.75 -4.44
C LEU A 4 -70.87 -41.26 -4.70
N SER A 5 -70.19 -41.06 -5.84
CA SER A 5 -70.51 -40.04 -6.84
C SER A 5 -70.33 -38.57 -6.45
N LEU A 6 -69.23 -37.99 -6.93
CA LEU A 6 -69.31 -36.96 -7.98
C LEU A 6 -67.94 -37.02 -8.70
N HIS A 7 -67.84 -37.58 -9.90
CA HIS A 7 -67.97 -36.78 -11.13
C HIS A 7 -67.68 -35.29 -10.89
N ALA A 8 -66.78 -34.63 -11.58
CA ALA A 8 -65.92 -34.93 -12.69
C ALA A 8 -65.15 -33.61 -12.92
N ARG A 9 -64.12 -33.69 -13.75
CA ARG A 9 -63.49 -32.55 -14.46
C ARG A 9 -62.55 -31.68 -13.63
N ALA A 10 -61.29 -31.84 -14.00
CA ALA A 10 -60.19 -30.87 -14.02
C ALA A 10 -59.01 -31.49 -13.28
N LYS A 11 -58.21 -32.36 -13.88
CA LYS A 11 -57.38 -32.10 -15.06
C LYS A 11 -56.65 -33.45 -15.26
N GLU A 12 -56.90 -34.24 -16.30
CA GLU A 12 -56.36 -33.96 -17.64
C GLU A 12 -55.41 -32.77 -17.64
N TYR A 13 -54.15 -33.02 -17.28
CA TYR A 13 -52.98 -32.44 -17.93
C TYR A 13 -51.72 -33.00 -17.24
N LEU A 14 -50.74 -33.41 -18.04
CA LEU A 14 -49.42 -33.97 -17.68
C LEU A 14 -49.47 -35.43 -17.19
N MET A 15 -49.78 -36.40 -18.07
CA MET A 15 -48.98 -36.76 -19.24
C MET A 15 -47.50 -37.02 -18.89
N SER A 16 -47.20 -38.32 -18.68
CA SER A 16 -46.11 -39.02 -19.38
C SER A 16 -44.69 -38.46 -19.22
N SER A 17 -44.01 -38.81 -18.12
CA SER A 17 -42.54 -38.74 -18.03
C SER A 17 -41.90 -39.90 -18.79
N VAL A 18 -41.94 -39.85 -20.12
CA VAL A 18 -41.09 -40.70 -20.96
C VAL A 18 -39.67 -40.15 -20.90
N ALA A 19 -38.74 -40.99 -20.45
CA ALA A 19 -37.31 -40.72 -20.44
C ALA A 19 -36.83 -40.35 -21.85
N MET A 20 -36.40 -39.11 -22.02
CA MET A 20 -35.85 -38.61 -23.28
C MET A 20 -34.38 -39.05 -23.42
N PRO A 21 -33.96 -39.66 -24.54
CA PRO A 21 -32.56 -40.02 -24.74
C PRO A 21 -31.73 -38.75 -24.98
N ARG A 22 -30.72 -38.51 -24.14
CA ARG A 22 -29.72 -37.45 -24.34
C ARG A 22 -28.95 -37.71 -25.65
N ARG A 23 -29.37 -37.06 -26.74
CA ARG A 23 -28.57 -36.94 -27.96
C ARG A 23 -27.30 -36.16 -27.64
N ARG A 24 -26.17 -36.86 -27.49
CA ARG A 24 -24.85 -36.22 -27.51
C ARG A 24 -24.59 -35.76 -28.94
N HIS A 25 -24.56 -34.44 -29.16
CA HIS A 25 -24.12 -33.85 -30.42
C HIS A 25 -22.60 -33.58 -30.35
N PRO A 26 -21.73 -34.48 -30.83
CA PRO A 26 -20.28 -34.32 -30.68
C PRO A 26 -19.74 -33.09 -31.44
N ALA A 27 -20.36 -32.74 -32.57
CA ALA A 27 -19.94 -31.63 -33.43
C ALA A 27 -20.08 -30.25 -32.78
N ARG A 28 -21.19 -29.98 -32.06
CA ARG A 28 -21.39 -28.72 -31.32
C ARG A 28 -20.33 -28.52 -30.22
N SER A 29 -19.90 -29.61 -29.59
CA SER A 29 -18.87 -29.55 -28.53
C SER A 29 -17.47 -29.23 -29.08
N ARG A 30 -17.14 -29.68 -30.29
CA ARG A 30 -15.84 -29.41 -30.94
C ARG A 30 -15.73 -27.96 -31.41
N ILE A 31 -16.80 -27.42 -32.00
CA ILE A 31 -16.85 -26.02 -32.44
C ILE A 31 -16.85 -25.07 -31.22
N ALA A 32 -17.62 -25.39 -30.17
CA ALA A 32 -17.60 -24.62 -28.93
C ALA A 32 -16.21 -24.61 -28.28
N ARG A 33 -15.54 -25.76 -28.20
CA ARG A 33 -14.16 -25.86 -27.67
C ARG A 33 -13.15 -25.10 -28.53
N GLY A 34 -13.29 -25.15 -29.85
CA GLY A 34 -12.45 -24.38 -30.77
C GLY A 34 -12.60 -22.87 -30.60
N ALA A 35 -13.84 -22.39 -30.46
CA ALA A 35 -14.14 -20.99 -30.21
C ALA A 35 -13.58 -20.52 -28.85
N THR A 36 -13.74 -21.33 -27.78
CA THR A 36 -13.18 -21.01 -26.47
C THR A 36 -11.65 -20.97 -26.48
N ALA A 37 -11.00 -21.92 -27.18
CA ALA A 37 -9.55 -21.95 -27.30
C ALA A 37 -9.02 -20.73 -28.07
N PHE A 38 -9.69 -20.35 -29.16
CA PHE A 38 -9.34 -19.16 -29.91
C PHE A 38 -9.46 -17.89 -29.04
N LEU A 39 -10.55 -17.76 -28.28
CA LEU A 39 -10.77 -16.61 -27.39
C LEU A 39 -9.69 -16.49 -26.30
N MET A 40 -9.29 -17.63 -25.72
CA MET A 40 -8.22 -17.68 -24.72
C MET A 40 -6.85 -17.30 -25.31
N ILE A 41 -6.55 -17.76 -26.53
CA ILE A 41 -5.31 -17.42 -27.22
C ILE A 41 -5.27 -15.93 -27.58
N THR A 42 -6.37 -15.38 -28.08
CA THR A 42 -6.46 -13.93 -28.38
C THR A 42 -6.38 -13.08 -27.11
N ALA A 43 -6.95 -13.54 -25.99
CA ALA A 43 -6.85 -12.84 -24.72
C ALA A 43 -5.43 -12.88 -24.15
N ALA A 44 -4.72 -14.00 -24.29
CA ALA A 44 -3.32 -14.13 -23.86
C ALA A 44 -2.36 -13.32 -24.75
N ALA A 45 -2.63 -13.24 -26.05
CA ALA A 45 -1.80 -12.47 -27.00
C ALA A 45 -2.06 -10.95 -26.95
N ALA A 46 -3.15 -10.51 -26.33
CA ALA A 46 -3.46 -9.08 -26.14
C ALA A 46 -2.78 -8.47 -24.91
N CYS A 47 -2.15 -9.28 -24.06
CA CYS A 47 -1.32 -8.80 -22.97
C CYS A 47 0.07 -8.46 -23.49
N ASP A 48 0.43 -7.18 -23.41
CA ASP A 48 1.81 -6.76 -23.56
C ASP A 48 2.63 -7.31 -22.38
N THR A 49 3.47 -8.30 -22.66
CA THR A 49 4.37 -8.92 -21.67
C THR A 49 5.74 -8.27 -21.65
N GLU A 50 5.92 -7.14 -22.34
CA GLU A 50 7.16 -6.37 -22.29
C GLU A 50 7.31 -5.74 -20.89
N VAL A 51 8.01 -6.45 -20.02
CA VAL A 51 8.43 -5.93 -18.73
C VAL A 51 9.58 -4.96 -18.98
N THR A 52 9.25 -3.71 -19.29
CA THR A 52 10.22 -2.63 -19.14
C THR A 52 10.44 -2.47 -17.65
N ASN A 53 11.57 -2.95 -17.14
CA ASN A 53 12.02 -2.56 -15.80
C ASN A 53 12.44 -1.09 -15.91
N PRO A 54 11.63 -0.13 -15.43
CA PRO A 54 12.10 1.25 -15.40
C PRO A 54 13.36 1.21 -14.54
N GLY A 55 14.47 1.64 -15.12
CA GLY A 55 15.74 1.71 -14.40
C GLY A 55 15.62 2.62 -13.17
N PRO A 56 16.73 2.89 -12.48
CA PRO A 56 16.75 3.85 -11.39
C PRO A 56 16.05 5.14 -11.82
N PHE A 57 15.11 5.61 -11.00
CA PHE A 57 14.39 6.85 -11.28
C PHE A 57 15.42 7.98 -11.36
N GLU A 58 15.41 8.74 -12.44
CA GLU A 58 16.40 9.81 -12.60
C GLU A 58 16.11 10.96 -11.62
N ASP A 59 17.18 11.53 -11.06
CA ASP A 59 17.09 12.58 -10.04
C ASP A 59 16.32 13.81 -10.53
N ARG A 60 16.41 14.14 -11.83
CA ARG A 60 15.69 15.27 -12.46
C ARG A 60 14.17 15.21 -12.32
N PHE A 61 13.59 14.02 -12.11
CA PHE A 61 12.14 13.91 -11.93
C PHE A 61 11.68 14.41 -10.56
N LEU A 62 12.59 14.57 -9.60
CA LEU A 62 12.29 15.20 -8.31
C LEU A 62 12.10 16.71 -8.41
N ASP A 63 12.54 17.30 -9.52
CA ASP A 63 12.38 18.73 -9.83
C ASP A 63 11.02 19.01 -10.51
N ASP A 64 10.20 17.98 -10.78
CA ASP A 64 8.83 18.19 -11.26
C ASP A 64 7.94 18.66 -10.10
N PRO A 65 7.21 19.79 -10.23
CA PRO A 65 6.25 20.25 -9.23
C PRO A 65 5.22 19.20 -8.78
N GLN A 66 4.90 18.22 -9.63
CA GLN A 66 4.02 17.10 -9.31
C GLN A 66 4.66 16.10 -8.33
N ALA A 67 5.99 15.99 -8.31
CA ALA A 67 6.74 15.11 -7.41
C ALA A 67 6.95 15.71 -6.02
N HIS A 68 6.93 17.05 -5.89
CA HIS A 68 7.25 17.74 -4.64
C HIS A 68 6.42 17.27 -3.44
N ALA A 69 5.13 16.99 -3.65
CA ALA A 69 4.26 16.48 -2.59
C ALA A 69 4.70 15.08 -2.09
N ALA A 70 5.16 14.22 -2.99
CA ALA A 70 5.65 12.88 -2.64
C ALA A 70 6.95 12.96 -1.83
N VAL A 71 7.87 13.86 -2.20
CA VAL A 71 9.12 14.12 -1.46
C VAL A 71 8.81 14.57 -0.03
N VAL A 72 7.90 15.54 0.14
CA VAL A 72 7.46 16.01 1.46
C VAL A 72 6.82 14.89 2.28
N ASN A 73 5.96 14.07 1.67
CA ASN A 73 5.34 12.94 2.35
C ASN A 73 6.38 11.88 2.79
N GLY A 74 7.43 11.66 1.99
CA GLY A 74 8.54 10.79 2.34
C GLY A 74 9.34 11.30 3.55
N ALA A 75 9.57 12.61 3.62
CA ALA A 75 10.19 13.25 4.78
C ALA A 75 9.34 13.06 6.04
N VAL A 76 8.04 13.35 5.99
CA VAL A 76 7.10 13.18 7.12
C VAL A 76 7.05 11.74 7.59
N ARG A 77 6.98 10.79 6.65
CA ARG A 77 6.95 9.37 7.02
C ARG A 77 8.23 8.96 7.74
N SER A 78 9.39 9.41 7.28
CA SER A 78 10.67 9.14 7.92
C SER A 78 10.74 9.80 9.31
N LEU A 79 10.27 11.04 9.43
CA LEU A 79 10.18 11.76 10.70
C LEU A 79 9.28 11.03 11.69
N GLY A 80 8.11 10.57 11.25
CA GLY A 80 7.16 9.82 12.08
C GLY A 80 7.78 8.54 12.66
N GLN A 81 8.64 7.85 11.90
CA GLN A 81 9.39 6.70 12.44
C GLN A 81 10.38 7.13 13.53
N GLY A 82 11.10 8.22 13.31
CA GLY A 82 12.03 8.77 14.30
C GLY A 82 11.32 9.21 15.59
N VAL A 83 10.23 9.97 15.47
CA VAL A 83 9.41 10.42 16.61
C VAL A 83 8.81 9.24 17.34
N ASN A 84 8.25 8.26 16.62
CA ASN A 84 7.71 7.05 17.23
C ASN A 84 8.77 6.32 18.05
N ASN A 85 9.98 6.15 17.52
CA ASN A 85 11.03 5.47 18.25
C ASN A 85 11.47 6.26 19.50
N VAL A 86 11.67 7.57 19.39
CA VAL A 86 12.05 8.40 20.55
C VAL A 86 10.97 8.31 21.62
N ALA A 87 9.71 8.56 21.27
CA ALA A 87 8.60 8.53 22.23
C ALA A 87 8.47 7.17 22.92
N TYR A 88 8.55 6.08 22.15
CA TYR A 88 8.39 4.72 22.66
C TYR A 88 9.56 4.32 23.56
N THR A 89 10.79 4.67 23.17
CA THR A 89 12.00 4.40 23.97
C THR A 89 11.99 5.23 25.26
N THR A 90 11.70 6.54 25.19
CA THR A 90 11.68 7.39 26.39
C THR A 90 10.59 6.99 27.36
N ALA A 91 9.38 6.68 26.87
CA ALA A 91 8.29 6.22 27.72
C ALA A 91 8.63 4.91 28.46
N SER A 92 9.45 4.06 27.85
CA SER A 92 9.94 2.84 28.51
C SER A 92 10.97 3.14 29.61
N VAL A 93 11.89 4.06 29.37
CA VAL A 93 12.92 4.47 30.33
C VAL A 93 12.30 5.21 31.51
N THR A 94 11.31 6.08 31.25
CA THR A 94 10.57 6.83 32.29
C THR A 94 9.50 6.00 32.99
N ARG A 95 9.31 4.74 32.59
CA ARG A 95 8.31 3.81 33.14
C ARG A 95 6.86 4.28 32.98
N GLU A 96 6.58 5.04 31.93
CA GLU A 96 5.23 5.39 31.50
C GLU A 96 4.58 4.27 30.67
N LEU A 97 5.42 3.47 30.00
CA LEU A 97 5.02 2.33 29.19
C LEU A 97 5.67 1.05 29.72
N PHE A 98 4.85 0.00 29.91
CA PHE A 98 5.31 -1.34 30.27
C PHE A 98 4.97 -2.34 29.16
N PRO A 99 5.89 -3.26 28.81
CA PRO A 99 5.58 -4.32 27.88
C PRO A 99 4.50 -5.24 28.46
N ALA A 100 3.35 -5.35 27.80
CA ALA A 100 2.30 -6.27 28.18
C ALA A 100 1.82 -7.04 26.95
N GLY A 101 1.98 -8.38 26.95
CA GLY A 101 1.41 -9.26 25.94
C GLY A 101 2.22 -9.47 24.65
N SER A 102 3.40 -8.89 24.51
CA SER A 102 4.30 -9.17 23.39
C SER A 102 5.27 -10.30 23.74
N THR A 103 5.33 -11.36 22.92
CA THR A 103 6.27 -12.49 23.07
C THR A 103 7.71 -12.14 22.66
N SER A 104 7.96 -10.87 22.32
CA SER A 104 9.28 -10.28 22.11
C SER A 104 9.26 -8.82 22.55
N SER A 105 10.45 -8.25 22.74
CA SER A 105 10.67 -6.88 23.19
C SER A 105 10.38 -5.84 22.09
N PHE A 106 9.23 -5.94 21.40
CA PHE A 106 8.78 -5.17 20.22
C PHE A 106 9.32 -3.73 20.16
N GLY A 107 10.53 -3.55 19.61
CA GLY A 107 11.21 -2.26 19.49
C GLY A 107 11.76 -1.62 20.79
N ILE A 108 11.61 -2.22 21.98
CA ILE A 108 12.22 -1.78 23.24
C ILE A 108 12.88 -2.98 23.92
N THR A 109 14.20 -3.01 23.90
CA THR A 109 14.98 -4.08 24.54
C THR A 109 14.97 -4.00 26.08
N PRO A 110 15.27 -5.11 26.78
CA PRO A 110 15.41 -5.08 28.25
C PRO A 110 16.49 -4.09 28.72
N ARG A 111 17.54 -3.87 27.93
CA ARG A 111 18.59 -2.88 28.22
C ARG A 111 18.04 -1.46 28.20
N GLN A 112 17.27 -1.10 27.17
CA GLN A 112 16.61 0.22 27.09
C GLN A 112 15.64 0.43 28.26
N GLN A 113 14.87 -0.59 28.67
CA GLN A 113 14.00 -0.50 29.85
C GLN A 113 14.77 -0.25 31.16
N GLN A 114 16.04 -0.67 31.22
CA GLN A 114 16.94 -0.40 32.34
C GLN A 114 17.66 0.96 32.22
N GLY A 115 17.42 1.74 31.16
CA GLY A 115 18.13 2.99 30.88
C GLY A 115 19.52 2.79 30.29
N LEU A 116 19.84 1.59 29.80
CA LEU A 116 21.12 1.27 29.17
C LEU A 116 21.02 1.42 27.64
N LEU A 117 21.72 2.42 27.11
CA LEU A 117 21.89 2.61 25.67
C LEU A 117 23.12 1.83 25.20
N ALA A 118 22.89 0.72 24.49
CA ALA A 118 23.95 -0.06 23.87
C ALA A 118 24.19 0.40 22.41
N PHE A 119 25.41 0.18 21.93
CA PHE A 119 25.82 0.42 20.54
C PHE A 119 25.70 -0.90 19.76
N ASP A 120 24.47 -1.33 19.51
CA ASP A 120 24.10 -2.52 18.78
C ASP A 120 23.10 -2.17 17.65
N ASP A 121 23.08 -3.02 16.62
CA ASP A 121 22.31 -2.79 15.38
C ASP A 121 20.80 -2.65 15.63
N GLU A 122 20.30 -3.26 16.70
CA GLU A 122 18.89 -3.22 17.08
C GLU A 122 18.48 -1.86 17.69
N HIS A 123 19.43 -1.08 18.21
CA HIS A 123 19.15 0.09 19.05
C HIS A 123 19.45 1.43 18.39
N GLN A 124 20.36 1.47 17.41
CA GLN A 124 20.84 2.75 16.85
C GLN A 124 20.52 2.95 15.38
N ASN A 125 20.58 1.90 14.58
CA ASN A 125 20.57 2.07 13.13
C ASN A 125 19.19 2.48 12.57
N PRO A 126 18.07 1.88 12.99
CA PRO A 126 16.76 2.29 12.48
C PRO A 126 16.33 3.73 12.86
N PRO A 127 16.46 4.19 14.13
CA PRO A 127 15.91 5.48 14.55
C PRO A 127 16.75 6.68 14.12
N TRP A 128 18.07 6.62 14.33
CA TRP A 128 18.99 7.69 13.96
C TRP A 128 18.97 7.90 12.45
N THR A 129 19.13 6.82 11.67
CA THR A 129 19.09 6.88 10.21
C THR A 129 17.74 7.37 9.71
N GLY A 130 16.63 6.98 10.35
CA GLY A 130 15.29 7.45 10.01
C GLY A 130 15.13 8.96 10.20
N ALA A 131 15.57 9.49 11.34
CA ALA A 131 15.52 10.92 11.64
C ALA A 131 16.46 11.74 10.74
N GLN A 132 17.68 11.24 10.49
CA GLN A 132 18.62 11.85 9.54
C GLN A 132 18.06 11.87 8.12
N ARG A 133 17.46 10.76 7.66
CA ARG A 133 16.79 10.70 6.36
C ARG A 133 15.67 11.72 6.26
N ALA A 134 14.86 11.87 7.31
CA ALA A 134 13.80 12.88 7.34
C ALA A 134 14.36 14.30 7.17
N ARG A 135 15.46 14.61 7.87
CA ARG A 135 16.18 15.88 7.74
C ARG A 135 16.66 16.10 6.31
N PHE A 136 17.46 15.17 5.77
CA PHE A 136 18.04 15.32 4.44
C PHE A 136 16.98 15.44 3.35
N VAL A 137 15.93 14.61 3.37
CA VAL A 137 14.86 14.67 2.36
C VAL A 137 14.10 15.99 2.44
N ALA A 138 13.84 16.51 3.64
CA ALA A 138 13.14 17.78 3.81
C ALA A 138 13.99 18.99 3.39
N GLU A 139 15.26 19.03 3.81
CA GLU A 139 16.20 20.12 3.49
C GLU A 139 16.53 20.15 2.00
N SER A 140 16.99 19.03 1.44
CA SER A 140 17.28 18.94 0.01
C SER A 140 16.02 19.12 -0.84
N GLY A 141 14.86 18.67 -0.37
CA GLY A 141 13.58 18.95 -1.01
C GLY A 141 13.27 20.45 -1.06
N PHE A 142 13.43 21.16 0.05
CA PHE A 142 13.22 22.60 0.11
C PHE A 142 14.16 23.37 -0.82
N GLU A 143 15.44 23.01 -0.86
CA GLU A 143 16.42 23.60 -1.77
C GLU A 143 16.04 23.40 -3.24
N ARG A 144 15.66 22.17 -3.61
CA ARG A 144 15.20 21.85 -4.98
C ARG A 144 13.96 22.64 -5.37
N PHE A 145 12.95 22.66 -4.51
CA PHE A 145 11.71 23.39 -4.79
C PHE A 145 12.00 24.89 -4.94
N THR A 146 12.92 25.43 -4.14
CA THR A 146 13.34 26.83 -4.25
C THR A 146 13.99 27.10 -5.61
N ALA A 147 14.92 26.25 -6.04
CA ALA A 147 15.60 26.39 -7.32
C ALA A 147 14.64 26.28 -8.52
N GLU A 148 13.74 25.28 -8.52
CA GLU A 148 12.72 25.09 -9.56
C GLU A 148 11.82 26.32 -9.68
N ARG A 149 11.30 26.79 -8.54
CA ARG A 149 10.37 27.93 -8.48
C ARG A 149 11.06 29.21 -8.95
N GLN A 150 12.29 29.46 -8.51
CA GLN A 150 13.08 30.60 -8.96
C GLN A 150 13.36 30.53 -10.48
N GLY A 151 13.67 29.35 -11.01
CA GLY A 151 13.83 29.13 -12.46
C GLY A 151 12.55 29.45 -13.25
N ALA A 152 11.39 29.22 -12.66
CA ALA A 152 10.07 29.57 -13.23
C ALA A 152 9.65 31.04 -12.95
N GLY A 153 10.48 31.87 -12.32
CA GLY A 153 10.15 33.25 -11.94
C GLY A 153 9.10 33.36 -10.82
N GLN A 154 8.96 32.31 -10.01
CA GLN A 154 7.97 32.20 -8.94
C GLN A 154 8.67 32.21 -7.56
N SER A 155 8.02 32.76 -6.54
CA SER A 155 8.54 32.73 -5.17
C SER A 155 8.18 31.41 -4.44
N ILE A 156 9.09 30.96 -3.59
CA ILE A 156 8.88 29.86 -2.63
C ILE A 156 7.95 30.26 -1.48
N ASP A 157 7.85 31.55 -1.14
CA ASP A 157 7.10 32.04 0.03
C ASP A 157 5.60 31.73 -0.07
N ASN A 158 5.07 31.74 -1.29
CA ASN A 158 3.65 31.44 -1.58
C ASN A 158 3.44 29.97 -2.01
N TYR A 159 4.42 29.10 -1.78
CA TYR A 159 4.36 27.69 -2.17
C TYR A 159 4.15 26.80 -0.96
N LEU A 160 2.91 26.33 -0.77
CA LEU A 160 2.50 25.52 0.39
C LEU A 160 3.39 24.29 0.60
N ILE A 161 3.78 23.60 -0.47
CA ILE A 161 4.59 22.39 -0.38
C ILE A 161 6.02 22.73 0.07
N GLY A 162 6.57 23.86 -0.38
CA GLY A 162 7.84 24.41 0.11
C GLY A 162 7.78 24.74 1.60
N GLY A 163 6.72 25.42 2.04
CA GLY A 163 6.50 25.69 3.47
C GLY A 163 6.42 24.42 4.32
N ARG A 164 5.77 23.35 3.81
CA ARG A 164 5.74 22.05 4.48
C ARG A 164 7.12 21.41 4.56
N ALA A 165 7.91 21.44 3.49
CA ALA A 165 9.28 20.93 3.50
C ALA A 165 10.13 21.61 4.58
N ALA A 166 10.08 22.95 4.65
CA ALA A 166 10.77 23.72 5.69
C ALA A 166 10.31 23.36 7.11
N LEU A 167 8.99 23.20 7.31
CA LEU A 167 8.44 22.80 8.61
C LEU A 167 8.97 21.42 9.07
N TRP A 168 9.03 20.46 8.15
CA TRP A 168 9.52 19.12 8.48
C TRP A 168 11.03 19.07 8.67
N ALA A 169 11.79 19.88 7.93
CA ALA A 169 13.21 20.07 8.16
C ALA A 169 13.46 20.62 9.58
N ALA A 170 12.69 21.62 10.00
CA ALA A 170 12.80 22.18 11.35
C ALA A 170 12.45 21.14 12.44
N HIS A 171 11.38 20.35 12.26
CA HIS A 171 11.03 19.28 13.19
C HIS A 171 12.09 18.17 13.24
N ALA A 172 12.66 17.78 12.10
CA ALA A 172 13.69 16.76 12.05
C ALA A 172 14.96 17.23 12.78
N ASN A 173 15.38 18.49 12.59
CA ASN A 173 16.49 19.07 13.35
C ASN A 173 16.18 19.13 14.85
N ARG A 174 14.97 19.54 15.24
CA ARG A 174 14.57 19.57 16.65
C ARG A 174 14.60 18.19 17.32
N LEU A 175 14.25 17.13 16.58
CA LEU A 175 14.32 15.75 17.03
C LEU A 175 15.78 15.27 17.20
N LEU A 176 16.67 15.70 16.30
CA LEU A 176 18.07 15.30 16.27
C LEU A 176 18.96 16.03 17.28
N GLY A 177 18.54 17.21 17.75
CA GLY A 177 19.26 18.01 18.75
C GLY A 177 19.82 19.29 18.15
#